data_AF-A0A420DAP4-F1
#
_entry.id   AF-A0A420DAP4-F1
#
_cell.length_a   1.000
_cell.length_b   1.000
_cell.length_c   1.000
_cell.angle_alpha   90.00
_cell.angle_beta   90.00
_cell.angle_gamma   90.00
#
_symmetry.space_group_name_H-M   'P 1'
#
loop_
_entity.id
_entity.type
_entity.pdbx_description
1 polymer ?
#
loop_
_entity_poly.entity_id
_entity_poly.type
_entity_poly.pdbx_seq_one_letter_code
_entity_poly.pdbx_strand_id
1 'polypeptide(L)'
;MDYSFIVTNEKITIPDNVIFFQVRDLITFPLDIDGFEIEFFIEEFENNQDDNLILNLLRKINLIDKNFIVGHSSDFSGVTMEEYQAGFKNGKLIPETVYLNDSEQYKSKYDKAFSIMNYNPKFVRKFTNFITAQIEFDRDRKNLK
;
A
#
# COMPACT_ATOMS: atom_id res chain seq x y z
N MET A 1 -15.33 4.17 -2.04
CA MET A 1 -14.72 2.97 -1.46
C MET A 1 -13.29 3.31 -1.21
N ASP A 2 -12.86 3.05 0.01
CA ASP A 2 -11.54 3.46 0.47
C ASP A 2 -10.65 2.22 0.45
N TYR A 3 -9.43 2.37 -0.05
CA TYR A 3 -8.50 1.27 -0.11
C TYR A 3 -7.08 1.74 0.21
N SER A 4 -6.49 1.09 1.20
CA SER A 4 -5.12 1.30 1.64
C SER A 4 -4.27 0.08 1.28
N PHE A 5 -3.00 0.29 0.93
CA PHE A 5 -2.12 -0.80 0.53
C PHE A 5 -0.63 -0.51 0.73
N ILE A 6 0.14 -1.59 0.80
CA ILE A 6 1.59 -1.60 0.56
C ILE A 6 1.87 -2.42 -0.69
N VAL A 7 2.73 -1.93 -1.57
CA VAL A 7 3.16 -2.65 -2.78
C VAL A 7 4.68 -2.77 -2.80
N THR A 8 5.17 -3.94 -3.22
CA THR A 8 6.60 -4.18 -3.39
C THR A 8 6.87 -5.19 -4.50
N ASN A 9 8.05 -5.16 -5.12
CA ASN A 9 8.57 -6.25 -5.94
C ASN A 9 9.80 -6.94 -5.32
N GLU A 10 10.05 -6.67 -4.05
CA GLU A 10 11.15 -7.24 -3.30
C GLU A 10 10.91 -8.70 -2.98
N LYS A 11 12.00 -9.48 -2.95
CA LYS A 11 11.95 -10.85 -2.43
C LYS A 11 11.84 -10.78 -0.91
N ILE A 12 10.69 -11.17 -0.37
CA ILE A 12 10.37 -11.16 1.07
C ILE A 12 9.78 -12.51 1.49
N THR A 13 9.90 -12.81 2.78
CA THR A 13 9.20 -13.94 3.40
C THR A 13 7.90 -13.41 4.00
N ILE A 14 6.77 -13.94 3.55
CA ILE A 14 5.45 -13.52 4.03
C ILE A 14 4.95 -14.57 5.03
N PRO A 15 4.67 -14.20 6.30
CA PRO A 15 4.10 -15.14 7.27
C PRO A 15 2.70 -15.62 6.87
N ASP A 16 2.35 -16.86 7.24
CA ASP A 16 1.07 -17.50 6.87
C ASP A 16 -0.20 -16.74 7.33
N ASN A 17 -0.05 -15.82 8.29
CA ASN A 17 -1.14 -15.00 8.82
C ASN A 17 -1.20 -13.59 8.24
N VAL A 18 -0.51 -13.33 7.13
CA VAL A 18 -0.56 -12.05 6.40
C VAL A 18 -1.25 -12.26 5.07
N ILE A 19 -2.30 -11.49 4.82
CA ILE A 19 -3.02 -11.47 3.54
C ILE A 19 -2.19 -10.68 2.54
N PHE A 20 -2.01 -11.24 1.35
CA PHE A 20 -1.33 -10.56 0.25
C PHE A 20 -1.88 -11.05 -1.09
N PHE A 21 -1.64 -10.25 -2.13
CA PHE A 21 -1.87 -10.60 -3.51
C PHE A 21 -0.57 -10.55 -4.28
N GLN A 22 -0.40 -11.48 -5.22
CA GLN A 22 0.77 -11.47 -6.09
C GLN A 22 0.36 -11.58 -7.56
N VAL A 23 0.88 -10.66 -8.37
CA VAL A 23 0.77 -10.69 -9.82
C VAL A 23 2.16 -10.55 -10.39
N ARG A 24 2.68 -11.64 -10.99
CA ARG A 24 4.08 -11.75 -11.44
C ARG A 24 5.04 -11.50 -10.26
N ASP A 25 5.87 -10.48 -10.38
CA ASP A 25 6.85 -10.04 -9.40
C ASP A 25 6.30 -8.99 -8.43
N LEU A 26 5.09 -8.47 -8.64
CA LEU A 26 4.48 -7.47 -7.77
C LEU A 26 3.65 -8.14 -6.65
N ILE A 27 3.94 -7.77 -5.42
CA ILE A 27 3.24 -8.17 -4.20
C ILE A 27 2.48 -6.96 -3.66
N THR A 28 1.23 -7.16 -3.27
CA THR A 28 0.35 -6.12 -2.71
C THR A 28 -0.22 -6.62 -1.39
N PHE A 29 -0.02 -5.84 -0.33
CA PHE A 29 -0.60 -6.04 0.99
C PHE A 29 -1.77 -5.08 1.16
N PRO A 30 -3.02 -5.56 1.14
CA PRO A 30 -4.16 -4.75 1.48
C PRO A 30 -4.10 -4.35 2.97
N LEU A 31 -4.47 -3.11 3.30
CA LEU A 31 -4.54 -2.62 4.68
C LEU A 31 -5.97 -2.19 5.00
N ASP A 32 -6.44 -2.55 6.19
CA ASP A 32 -7.72 -2.10 6.75
C ASP A 32 -7.48 -0.91 7.68
N ILE A 33 -7.07 0.22 7.08
CA ILE A 33 -6.76 1.48 7.79
C ILE A 33 -7.20 2.68 6.96
N ASP A 34 -7.55 3.76 7.64
CA ASP A 34 -8.01 5.00 7.02
C ASP A 34 -6.88 5.79 6.36
N GLY A 35 -7.26 6.71 5.46
CA GLY A 35 -6.31 7.56 4.74
C GLY A 35 -5.43 8.41 5.66
N PHE A 36 -6.00 8.94 6.74
CA PHE A 36 -5.26 9.71 7.76
C PHE A 36 -4.09 8.91 8.39
N GLU A 37 -4.25 7.59 8.61
CA GLU A 37 -3.14 6.78 9.14
C GLU A 37 -2.00 6.63 8.12
N ILE A 38 -2.33 6.60 6.84
CA ILE A 38 -1.36 6.56 5.74
C ILE A 38 -0.64 7.90 5.63
N GLU A 39 -1.38 9.01 5.65
CA GLU A 39 -0.82 10.37 5.68
C GLU A 39 0.15 10.52 6.85
N PHE A 40 -0.31 10.22 8.07
CA PHE A 40 0.50 10.29 9.27
C PHE A 40 1.77 9.43 9.16
N PHE A 41 1.66 8.20 8.64
CA PHE A 41 2.83 7.36 8.40
C PHE A 41 3.83 7.99 7.43
N ILE A 42 3.36 8.63 6.37
CA ILE A 42 4.23 9.28 5.38
C ILE A 42 4.96 10.48 6.00
N GLU A 43 4.24 11.32 6.75
CA GLU A 43 4.79 12.52 7.38
C GLU A 43 5.78 12.18 8.51
N GLU A 44 5.47 11.17 9.32
CA GLU A 44 6.21 10.83 10.53
C GLU A 44 7.16 9.64 10.36
N PHE A 45 7.37 9.14 9.14
CA PHE A 45 8.18 7.94 8.88
C PHE A 45 9.57 8.01 9.54
N GLU A 46 10.25 9.16 9.44
CA GLU A 46 11.60 9.35 9.99
C GLU A 46 11.61 9.40 11.53
N ASN A 47 10.50 9.76 12.15
CA ASN A 47 10.37 9.90 13.61
C ASN A 47 10.14 8.56 14.32
N ASN A 48 10.02 7.43 13.59
CA ASN A 48 10.05 6.06 14.10
C ASN A 48 9.22 5.83 15.38
N GLN A 49 7.95 6.27 15.39
CA GLN A 49 7.07 5.96 16.52
C GLN A 49 6.73 4.46 16.53
N ASP A 50 7.03 3.77 17.63
CA ASP A 50 7.01 2.30 17.71
C ASP A 50 5.61 1.65 17.61
N ASP A 51 4.54 2.45 17.59
CA ASP A 51 3.15 1.96 17.59
C ASP A 51 2.42 2.12 16.24
N ASN A 52 3.12 2.44 15.14
CA ASN A 52 2.48 2.55 13.83
C ASN A 52 2.17 1.16 13.22
N LEU A 53 0.89 0.91 12.88
CA LEU A 53 0.43 -0.35 12.28
C LEU A 53 1.18 -0.72 11.00
N ILE A 54 1.48 0.26 10.14
CA ILE A 54 2.23 0.08 8.90
C ILE A 54 3.67 -0.33 9.21
N LEU A 55 4.35 0.35 10.15
CA LEU A 55 5.71 -0.03 10.56
C LEU A 55 5.76 -1.46 11.12
N ASN A 56 4.78 -1.83 11.94
CA ASN A 56 4.69 -3.16 12.52
C ASN A 56 4.50 -4.24 11.44
N LEU A 57 3.66 -3.98 10.43
CA LEU A 57 3.54 -4.86 9.28
C LEU A 57 4.85 -4.95 8.50
N LEU A 58 5.46 -3.81 8.14
CA LEU A 58 6.71 -3.75 7.39
C LEU A 58 7.84 -4.52 8.08
N ARG A 59 7.96 -4.40 9.41
CA ARG A 59 8.90 -5.18 10.23
C ARG A 59 8.58 -6.68 10.17
N LYS A 60 7.30 -7.04 10.33
CA LYS A 60 6.82 -8.44 10.28
C LYS A 60 7.12 -9.14 8.96
N ILE A 61 7.05 -8.43 7.82
CA ILE A 61 7.34 -8.97 6.48
C ILE A 61 8.77 -8.66 5.99
N ASN A 62 9.66 -8.16 6.85
CA ASN A 62 11.05 -7.79 6.52
C ASN A 62 11.17 -6.86 5.30
N LEU A 63 10.31 -5.83 5.24
CA LEU A 63 10.23 -4.86 4.14
C LEU A 63 10.70 -3.45 4.52
N ILE A 64 10.84 -3.15 5.82
CA ILE A 64 11.14 -1.80 6.32
C ILE A 64 12.40 -1.17 5.69
N ASP A 65 13.45 -1.94 5.45
CA ASP A 65 14.72 -1.48 4.88
C ASP A 65 14.81 -1.67 3.36
N LYS A 66 13.69 -1.93 2.68
CA LYS A 66 13.65 -2.29 1.25
C LYS A 66 12.85 -1.30 0.41
N ASN A 67 12.61 -1.65 -0.84
CA ASN A 67 11.79 -0.86 -1.75
C ASN A 67 10.31 -1.22 -1.59
N PHE A 68 9.49 -0.23 -1.31
CA PHE A 68 8.03 -0.40 -1.25
C PHE A 68 7.31 0.90 -1.51
N ILE A 69 6.02 0.80 -1.79
CA ILE A 69 5.11 1.92 -1.92
C ILE A 69 4.03 1.73 -0.88
N VAL A 70 3.63 2.79 -0.21
CA VAL A 70 2.40 2.85 0.56
C VAL A 70 1.41 3.75 -0.18
N GLY A 71 0.12 3.45 -0.11
CA GLY A 71 -0.88 4.33 -0.68
C GLY A 71 -2.28 4.11 -0.13
N HIS A 72 -3.09 5.15 -0.31
CA HIS A 72 -4.50 5.21 -0.01
C HIS A 72 -5.23 5.85 -1.17
N SER A 73 -6.45 5.40 -1.45
CA SER A 73 -7.37 6.15 -2.27
C SER A 73 -8.79 5.92 -1.78
N SER A 74 -9.51 7.03 -1.62
CA SER A 74 -10.94 7.08 -1.33
C SER A 74 -11.69 7.65 -2.52
N ASP A 75 -12.77 6.98 -2.90
CA ASP A 75 -13.76 7.52 -3.83
C ASP A 75 -15.16 7.62 -3.21
N PHE A 76 -15.90 8.67 -3.58
CA PHE A 76 -17.32 8.79 -3.29
C PHE A 76 -18.07 9.03 -4.60
N SER A 77 -18.83 8.03 -5.06
CA SER A 77 -19.59 8.10 -6.32
C SER A 77 -18.73 8.46 -7.55
N GLY A 78 -17.47 7.98 -7.58
CA GLY A 78 -16.52 8.24 -8.66
C GLY A 78 -15.77 9.57 -8.55
N VAL A 79 -15.98 10.33 -7.46
CA VAL A 79 -15.18 11.51 -7.11
C VAL A 79 -14.08 11.06 -6.14
N THR A 80 -12.82 11.29 -6.50
CA THR A 80 -11.69 11.08 -5.59
C THR A 80 -11.82 12.05 -4.42
N MET A 81 -11.88 11.51 -3.20
CA MET A 81 -11.95 12.28 -1.97
C MET A 81 -10.55 12.47 -1.38
N GLU A 82 -9.83 11.37 -1.17
CA GLU A 82 -8.51 11.36 -0.56
C GLU A 82 -7.56 10.50 -1.39
N GLU A 83 -6.36 10.99 -1.66
CA GLU A 83 -5.28 10.20 -2.26
C GLU A 83 -3.95 10.50 -1.56
N TYR A 84 -3.43 9.48 -0.87
CA TYR A 84 -2.12 9.51 -0.21
C TYR A 84 -1.21 8.48 -0.86
N GLN A 85 0.06 8.83 -1.07
CA GLN A 85 1.07 7.84 -1.47
C GLN A 85 2.49 8.31 -1.15
N ALA A 86 3.36 7.32 -0.97
CA ALA A 86 4.79 7.54 -0.94
C ALA A 86 5.54 6.29 -1.40
N GLY A 87 6.66 6.53 -2.07
CA GLY A 87 7.65 5.54 -2.42
C GLY A 87 8.83 5.54 -1.46
N PHE A 88 9.29 4.35 -1.12
CA PHE A 88 10.44 4.10 -0.26
C PHE A 88 11.48 3.32 -1.05
N LYS A 89 12.74 3.77 -0.99
CA LYS A 89 13.87 3.09 -1.63
C LYS A 89 14.94 2.77 -0.59
N ASN A 90 15.29 1.49 -0.46
CA ASN A 90 16.22 1.00 0.56
C ASN A 90 15.87 1.53 1.97
N GLY A 91 14.58 1.48 2.33
CA GLY A 91 14.07 1.93 3.62
C GLY A 91 14.04 3.44 3.85
N LYS A 92 14.26 4.24 2.80
CA LYS A 92 14.19 5.70 2.90
C LYS A 92 13.03 6.25 2.09
N LEU A 93 12.28 7.15 2.70
CA LEU A 93 11.25 7.92 2.01
C LEU A 93 11.87 8.69 0.85
N ILE A 94 11.22 8.66 -0.32
CA ILE A 94 11.64 9.38 -1.51
C ILE A 94 10.73 10.61 -1.68
N PRO A 95 11.19 11.84 -1.31
CA PRO A 95 10.31 13.00 -1.20
C PRO A 95 9.56 13.35 -2.49
N GLU A 96 10.17 13.15 -3.65
CA GLU A 96 9.53 13.43 -4.95
C GLU A 96 8.35 12.51 -5.31
N THR A 97 8.19 11.42 -4.55
CA THR A 97 7.08 10.47 -4.70
C THR A 97 5.92 10.74 -3.75
N VAL A 98 6.12 11.59 -2.74
CA VAL A 98 5.10 11.96 -1.77
C VAL A 98 3.97 12.72 -2.47
N TYR A 99 2.76 12.25 -2.24
CA TYR A 99 1.54 12.94 -2.62
C TYR A 99 0.52 12.79 -1.50
N LEU A 100 0.06 13.92 -1.00
CA LEU A 100 -1.00 14.05 -0.02
C LEU A 100 -2.02 15.01 -0.63
N ASN A 101 -3.20 14.50 -1.02
CA ASN A 101 -4.23 15.35 -1.62
C ASN A 101 -5.63 15.00 -1.14
N ASP A 102 -6.36 16.05 -0.77
CA ASP A 102 -7.74 16.02 -0.27
C ASP A 102 -8.79 16.50 -1.29
N SER A 103 -8.42 16.83 -2.55
CA SER A 103 -9.42 16.99 -3.63
C SER A 103 -8.86 17.23 -5.04
N GLU A 104 -9.61 16.72 -6.02
CA GLU A 104 -9.69 17.00 -7.46
C GLU A 104 -8.51 17.70 -8.16
N GLN A 105 -7.45 16.96 -8.44
CA GLN A 105 -6.82 16.89 -9.77
C GLN A 105 -5.61 15.96 -9.69
N TYR A 106 -5.32 15.28 -10.80
CA TYR A 106 -4.08 14.57 -11.14
C TYR A 106 -4.02 13.05 -10.92
N LYS A 107 -4.15 12.31 -12.04
CA LYS A 107 -3.66 10.93 -12.22
C LYS A 107 -2.13 10.80 -12.34
N SER A 108 -1.38 11.89 -12.44
CA SER A 108 0.03 11.85 -12.89
C SER A 108 1.06 11.52 -11.80
N LYS A 109 0.66 11.45 -10.52
CA LYS A 109 1.60 11.26 -9.41
C LYS A 109 1.76 9.80 -8.99
N TYR A 110 0.74 8.95 -9.22
CA TYR A 110 0.85 7.49 -9.09
C TYR A 110 2.04 6.91 -9.86
N ASP A 111 2.33 7.46 -11.03
CA ASP A 111 3.43 6.99 -11.86
C ASP A 111 4.82 7.17 -11.22
N LYS A 112 5.00 8.17 -10.33
CA LYS A 112 6.31 8.46 -9.73
C LYS A 112 6.71 7.46 -8.66
N ALA A 113 5.79 7.08 -7.77
CA ALA A 113 6.10 6.09 -6.73
C ALA A 113 6.48 4.74 -7.37
N PHE A 114 5.73 4.29 -8.39
CA PHE A 114 6.02 3.04 -9.11
C PHE A 114 7.34 3.05 -9.89
N SER A 115 7.86 4.23 -10.23
CA SER A 115 9.18 4.35 -10.88
C SER A 115 10.32 3.85 -9.99
N ILE A 116 10.20 3.88 -8.64
CA ILE A 116 11.25 3.41 -7.73
C ILE A 116 11.48 1.89 -7.86
N MET A 117 10.45 1.15 -8.28
CA MET A 117 10.47 -0.30 -8.46
C MET A 117 10.72 -0.69 -9.94
N ASN A 118 10.94 0.30 -10.82
CA ASN A 118 10.97 0.11 -12.28
C ASN A 118 9.71 -0.61 -12.81
N TYR A 119 8.57 -0.44 -12.13
CA TYR A 119 7.35 -1.15 -12.45
C TYR A 119 6.40 -0.23 -13.21
N ASN A 120 5.81 -0.72 -14.30
CA ASN A 120 4.86 0.09 -15.06
C ASN A 120 3.49 0.07 -14.35
N PRO A 121 2.99 1.23 -13.89
CA PRO A 121 1.74 1.34 -13.12
C PRO A 121 0.51 0.82 -13.89
N LYS A 122 0.58 0.76 -15.23
CA LYS A 122 -0.48 0.14 -16.06
C LYS A 122 -0.68 -1.36 -15.80
N PHE A 123 0.31 -2.03 -15.20
CA PHE A 123 0.22 -3.43 -14.80
C PHE A 123 -0.14 -3.61 -13.33
N VAL A 124 -0.30 -2.52 -12.58
CA VAL A 124 -0.95 -2.56 -11.27
C VAL A 124 -2.44 -2.72 -11.58
N ARG A 125 -3.03 -3.84 -11.15
CA ARG A 125 -4.48 -3.99 -11.28
C ARG A 125 -5.12 -2.80 -10.58
N LYS A 126 -6.03 -2.09 -11.25
CA LYS A 126 -6.94 -1.17 -10.59
C LYS A 126 -7.83 -2.01 -9.69
N PHE A 127 -7.42 -2.21 -8.44
CA PHE A 127 -8.19 -2.94 -7.45
C PHE A 127 -9.41 -2.08 -7.14
N THR A 128 -10.52 -2.30 -7.84
CA THR A 128 -11.73 -1.52 -7.60
C THR A 128 -12.43 -1.94 -6.32
N ASN A 129 -12.16 -3.13 -5.75
CA ASN A 129 -12.87 -3.63 -4.56
C ASN A 129 -11.99 -4.46 -3.60
N PHE A 130 -11.65 -3.89 -2.43
CA PHE A 130 -10.99 -4.53 -1.27
C PHE A 130 -11.83 -5.66 -0.65
N ILE A 131 -13.16 -5.58 -0.79
CA ILE A 131 -14.15 -6.49 -0.20
C ILE A 131 -13.97 -7.96 -0.65
N THR A 132 -13.27 -8.21 -1.76
CA THR A 132 -13.01 -9.60 -2.21
C THR A 132 -11.88 -10.28 -1.42
N ALA A 133 -10.93 -9.52 -0.85
CA ALA A 133 -9.73 -10.05 -0.20
C ALA A 133 -10.02 -10.80 1.10
N GLN A 134 -10.69 -10.11 2.03
CA GLN A 134 -11.05 -10.65 3.34
C GLN A 134 -12.09 -11.76 3.20
N ILE A 135 -13.04 -11.61 2.27
CA ILE A 135 -14.06 -12.63 1.99
C ILE A 135 -13.44 -13.89 1.37
N GLU A 136 -12.48 -13.77 0.44
CA GLU A 136 -11.74 -14.91 -0.12
C GLU A 136 -10.89 -15.59 0.97
N PHE A 137 -10.15 -14.83 1.78
CA PHE A 137 -9.39 -15.36 2.90
C PHE A 137 -10.26 -16.10 3.93
N ASP A 138 -11.40 -15.51 4.33
CA ASP A 138 -12.33 -16.11 5.28
C ASP A 138 -13.08 -17.32 4.69
N ARG A 139 -13.30 -17.34 3.37
CA ARG A 139 -13.86 -18.49 2.66
C ARG A 139 -12.88 -19.66 2.63
N ASP A 140 -11.62 -19.41 2.31
CA ASP A 140 -10.58 -20.44 2.25
C ASP A 140 -10.28 -21.01 3.64
N ARG A 141 -10.27 -20.16 4.67
CA ARG A 141 -10.17 -20.59 6.08
C ARG A 141 -11.33 -21.49 6.54
N LYS A 142 -12.54 -21.28 6.03
CA LYS A 142 -13.71 -22.12 6.34
C LYS A 142 -13.68 -23.49 5.65
N ASN A 143 -12.98 -23.61 4.52
CA ASN A 143 -12.87 -24.86 3.76
C ASN A 143 -11.69 -25.75 4.20
N LEU A 144 -10.87 -25.30 5.16
CA LEU A 144 -9.76 -26.04 5.76
C LEU A 144 -10.13 -26.72 7.10
N LYS A 145 -11.42 -26.87 7.40
CA LYS A 145 -11.93 -27.66 8.54
C LYS A 145 -12.74 -28.86 8.07
#